data_AF-A0A931U5R1-F1
#
_entry.id   AF-A0A931U5R1-F1
#
_cell.length_a   1.000
_cell.length_b   1.000
_cell.length_c   1.000
_cell.angle_alpha   90.00
_cell.angle_beta   90.00
_cell.angle_gamma   90.00
#
_symmetry.space_group_name_H-M   'P 1'
#
loop_
_entity.id
_entity.type
_entity.pdbx_description
1 polymer ?
#
loop_
_entity_poly.entity_id
_entity_poly.type
_entity_poly.pdbx_seq_one_letter_code
_entity_poly.pdbx_strand_id
1 'polypeptide(L)'
;MPLAGLRVLALSQFGAGPFGTMHLADLGAEVIKIEDPTVGGDVSRFVPPYSIPGDSLFFQALNRNKKSITLNLRHDDGQALFHELVRHADAVFSNLRGDQPAK
;
A
#
# COMPACT_ATOMS: atom_id res chain seq x y z
N MET A 1 -18.54 -9.90 5.86
CA MET A 1 -17.44 -10.33 4.97
C MET A 1 -16.42 -11.11 5.79
N PRO A 2 -15.73 -12.12 5.24
CA PRO A 2 -14.94 -13.08 6.02
C PRO A 2 -13.70 -12.49 6.72
N LEU A 3 -13.18 -11.35 6.27
CA LEU A 3 -12.07 -10.63 6.91
C LEU A 3 -12.52 -9.33 7.59
N ALA A 4 -13.83 -9.16 7.83
CA ALA A 4 -14.35 -7.98 8.50
C ALA A 4 -13.77 -7.82 9.90
N GLY A 5 -13.38 -6.59 10.25
CA GLY A 5 -12.75 -6.26 11.52
C GLY A 5 -11.22 -6.35 11.51
N LEU A 6 -10.61 -6.97 10.49
CA LEU A 6 -9.16 -6.99 10.35
C LEU A 6 -8.66 -5.71 9.67
N ARG A 7 -7.54 -5.16 10.15
CA ARG A 7 -6.81 -4.04 9.56
C ARG A 7 -5.43 -4.47 9.06
N VAL A 8 -5.12 -4.12 7.82
CA VAL A 8 -3.83 -4.44 7.18
C VAL A 8 -3.16 -3.16 6.71
N LEU A 9 -1.92 -2.93 7.14
CA LEU A 9 -1.06 -1.88 6.56
C LEU A 9 -0.29 -2.46 5.37
N ALA A 10 -0.41 -1.83 4.21
CA ALA A 10 0.18 -2.34 2.97
C ALA A 10 1.22 -1.37 2.40
N LEU A 11 2.50 -1.73 2.54
CA LEU A 11 3.63 -1.12 1.84
C LEU A 11 3.82 -1.83 0.50
N SER A 12 2.91 -1.56 -0.43
CA SER A 12 2.86 -2.27 -1.70
C SER A 12 3.19 -1.37 -2.89
N GLN A 13 3.85 -1.94 -3.90
CA GLN A 13 4.19 -1.29 -5.17
C GLN A 13 3.87 -2.23 -6.34
N PHE A 14 3.58 -1.66 -7.52
CA PHE A 14 3.35 -2.40 -8.78
C PHE A 14 2.13 -3.34 -8.74
N GLY A 15 2.31 -4.61 -9.16
CA GLY A 15 1.21 -5.55 -9.43
C GLY A 15 0.97 -6.56 -8.31
N ALA A 16 1.95 -7.39 -8.00
CA ALA A 16 1.76 -8.57 -7.13
C ALA A 16 1.28 -8.22 -5.71
N GLY A 17 1.92 -7.23 -5.07
CA GLY A 17 1.54 -6.78 -3.74
C GLY A 17 0.14 -6.15 -3.69
N PRO A 18 -0.17 -5.18 -4.57
CA PRO A 18 -1.51 -4.63 -4.68
C PRO A 18 -2.58 -5.67 -5.03
N PHE A 19 -2.30 -6.63 -5.91
CA PHE A 19 -3.21 -7.72 -6.24
C PHE A 19 -3.56 -8.60 -5.03
N GLY A 20 -2.58 -9.04 -4.25
CA GLY A 20 -2.84 -9.84 -3.04
C GLY A 20 -3.64 -9.07 -1.99
N THR A 21 -3.24 -7.83 -1.70
CA THR A 21 -3.92 -6.99 -0.70
C THR A 21 -5.30 -6.51 -1.16
N MET A 22 -5.56 -6.42 -2.47
CA MET A 22 -6.89 -6.14 -3.02
C MET A 22 -7.88 -7.24 -2.67
N HIS A 23 -7.47 -8.52 -2.76
CA HIS A 23 -8.34 -9.62 -2.34
C HIS A 23 -8.67 -9.57 -0.84
N LEU A 24 -7.74 -9.14 0.01
CA LEU A 24 -8.04 -8.93 1.43
C LEU A 24 -9.10 -7.85 1.63
N ALA A 25 -8.97 -6.73 0.92
CA ALA A 25 -9.96 -5.64 0.95
C ALA A 25 -11.33 -6.10 0.41
N ASP A 26 -11.34 -6.79 -0.74
CA ASP A 26 -12.56 -7.36 -1.35
C ASP A 26 -13.24 -8.38 -0.42
N LEU A 27 -12.48 -9.07 0.44
CA LEU A 27 -12.97 -9.99 1.47
C LEU A 27 -13.30 -9.30 2.81
N GLY A 28 -13.26 -7.96 2.86
CA GLY A 28 -13.76 -7.13 3.96
C GLY A 28 -12.73 -6.61 4.96
N ALA A 29 -11.43 -6.84 4.75
CA ALA A 29 -10.40 -6.24 5.59
C ALA A 29 -10.28 -4.73 5.32
N GLU A 30 -10.01 -3.95 6.35
CA GLU A 30 -9.58 -2.55 6.19
C GLU A 30 -8.12 -2.52 5.77
N VAL A 31 -7.88 -2.37 4.46
CA VAL A 31 -6.52 -2.24 3.93
C VAL A 31 -6.16 -0.77 3.80
N ILE A 32 -5.12 -0.35 4.51
CA ILE A 32 -4.55 1.00 4.44
C ILE A 32 -3.23 0.91 3.69
N LYS A 33 -3.21 1.43 2.47
CA LYS A 33 -1.99 1.55 1.65
C LYS A 33 -1.15 2.71 2.17
N ILE A 34 0.14 2.46 2.38
CA ILE A 34 1.13 3.46 2.76
C ILE A 34 1.93 3.84 1.52
N GLU A 35 1.86 5.10 1.12
CA GLU A 35 2.50 5.61 -0.10
C GLU A 35 3.60 6.62 0.22
N ASP A 36 4.75 6.50 -0.44
CA ASP A 36 5.87 7.43 -0.25
C ASP A 36 5.60 8.74 -1.03
N PRO A 37 5.39 9.88 -0.33
CA PRO A 37 5.11 11.15 -1.00
C PRO A 37 6.30 11.69 -1.79
N THR A 38 7.54 11.29 -1.47
CA THR A 38 8.75 11.81 -2.11
C THR A 38 8.94 11.31 -3.54
N VAL A 39 8.23 10.24 -3.92
CA VAL A 39 8.25 9.66 -5.28
C VAL A 39 6.87 9.69 -5.94
N GLY A 40 5.91 10.43 -5.36
CA GLY A 40 4.55 10.53 -5.89
C GLY A 40 3.65 9.31 -5.64
N GLY A 41 4.04 8.41 -4.73
CA GLY A 41 3.28 7.23 -4.33
C GLY A 41 3.64 5.94 -5.06
N ASP A 42 2.66 5.06 -5.29
CA ASP A 42 2.87 3.82 -6.03
C ASP A 42 3.22 4.09 -7.51
N VAL A 43 4.29 3.48 -8.02
CA VAL A 43 4.71 3.60 -9.44
C VAL A 43 3.56 3.28 -10.39
N SER A 44 2.67 2.36 -10.03
CA SER A 44 1.52 2.00 -10.86
C SER A 44 0.60 3.19 -11.16
N ARG A 45 0.56 4.24 -10.31
CA ARG A 45 -0.20 5.48 -10.58
C ARG A 45 0.20 6.13 -11.91
N PHE A 46 1.43 5.90 -12.36
CA PHE A 46 2.03 6.49 -13.56
C PHE A 46 2.19 5.49 -14.72
N VAL A 47 1.53 4.32 -14.63
CA VAL A 47 1.55 3.31 -15.71
C VAL A 47 0.30 3.47 -16.57
N PRO A 48 0.40 3.89 -17.85
CA PRO A 48 -0.77 4.04 -18.72
C PRO A 48 -1.51 2.70 -18.94
N PRO A 49 -2.79 2.72 -19.33
CA PRO A 49 -3.62 3.89 -19.68
C PRO A 49 -4.19 4.64 -18.47
N TYR A 50 -4.56 5.90 -18.70
CA TYR A 50 -5.18 6.78 -17.69
C TYR A 50 -6.65 7.02 -17.99
N SER A 51 -7.49 6.90 -16.97
CA SER A 51 -8.85 7.45 -16.98
C SER A 51 -8.90 8.82 -16.28
N ILE A 52 -8.00 9.05 -15.32
CA ILE A 52 -7.86 10.28 -14.54
C ILE A 52 -6.37 10.68 -14.51
N PRO A 53 -6.03 11.98 -14.67
CA PRO A 53 -4.64 12.42 -14.56
C PRO A 53 -4.02 12.06 -13.21
N GLY A 54 -2.86 11.39 -13.22
CA GLY A 54 -2.17 10.98 -11.99
C GLY A 54 -2.77 9.75 -11.28
N ASP A 55 -3.77 9.11 -11.86
CA ASP A 55 -4.39 7.88 -11.34
C ASP A 55 -4.72 6.92 -12.48
N SER A 56 -3.79 6.00 -12.74
CA SER A 56 -3.92 5.07 -13.86
C SER A 56 -4.98 4.00 -13.64
N LEU A 57 -5.44 3.42 -14.76
CA LEU A 57 -6.31 2.25 -14.71
C LEU A 57 -5.61 1.03 -14.07
N PHE A 58 -4.28 0.92 -14.19
CA PHE A 58 -3.52 -0.12 -13.50
C PHE A 58 -3.66 0.03 -11.98
N PHE A 59 -3.43 1.24 -11.46
CA PHE A 59 -3.52 1.52 -10.04
C PHE A 59 -4.94 1.29 -9.52
N GLN A 60 -5.94 1.83 -10.22
CA GLN A 60 -7.35 1.71 -9.83
C GLN A 60 -7.80 0.25 -9.78
N ALA A 61 -7.43 -0.55 -10.79
CA ALA A 61 -7.81 -1.95 -10.86
C ALA A 61 -7.31 -2.78 -9.67
N LEU A 62 -6.12 -2.46 -9.14
CA LEU A 62 -5.47 -3.24 -8.08
C LEU A 62 -5.53 -2.59 -6.69
N ASN A 63 -6.09 -1.39 -6.56
CA ASN A 63 -6.17 -0.67 -5.27
C ASN A 63 -7.60 -0.22 -4.90
N ARG A 64 -8.63 -0.66 -5.62
CA ARG A 64 -10.02 -0.52 -5.19
C ARG A 64 -10.25 -1.09 -3.78
N ASN A 65 -11.24 -0.56 -3.08
CA ASN A 65 -11.61 -0.93 -1.70
C ASN A 65 -10.54 -0.69 -0.62
N LYS A 66 -9.38 -0.12 -0.98
CA LYS A 66 -8.35 0.28 -0.03
C LYS A 66 -8.49 1.75 0.36
N LYS A 67 -8.09 2.08 1.57
CA LYS A 67 -7.74 3.45 1.97
C LYS A 67 -6.29 3.71 1.56
N SER A 68 -5.93 4.96 1.33
CA SER A 68 -4.54 5.34 1.10
C SER A 68 -4.15 6.57 1.91
N ILE A 69 -2.93 6.54 2.46
CA ILE A 69 -2.28 7.69 3.10
C ILE A 69 -0.86 7.82 2.58
N THR A 70 -0.35 9.05 2.55
CA THR A 70 1.07 9.29 2.30
C THR A 70 1.85 9.31 3.62
N LEU A 71 3.01 8.66 3.64
CA LEU A 71 3.91 8.66 4.79
C LEU A 71 5.36 8.47 4.33
N ASN A 72 6.24 9.38 4.72
CA ASN A 72 7.67 9.27 4.42
C ASN A 72 8.40 8.46 5.49
N LEU A 73 8.63 7.18 5.22
CA LEU A 73 9.33 6.26 6.15
C LEU A 73 10.85 6.44 6.18
N ARG A 74 11.40 7.36 5.38
CA ARG A 74 12.83 7.74 5.47
C ARG A 74 13.10 8.77 6.58
N HIS A 75 12.05 9.32 7.19
CA HIS A 75 12.14 10.28 8.28
C HIS A 75 11.72 9.64 9.60
N ASP A 76 12.43 9.97 10.69
CA ASP A 76 12.19 9.37 12.01
C ASP A 76 10.74 9.57 12.48
N ASP A 77 10.18 10.76 12.32
CA ASP A 77 8.76 11.03 12.62
C ASP A 77 7.80 10.15 11.81
N GLY A 78 8.14 9.86 10.56
CA GLY A 78 7.34 8.98 9.71
C GLY A 78 7.40 7.52 10.17
N GLN A 79 8.57 7.08 10.63
CA GLN A 79 8.74 5.77 11.25
C GLN A 79 7.97 5.68 12.58
N ALA A 80 8.07 6.70 13.44
CA ALA A 80 7.35 6.76 14.70
C ALA A 80 5.83 6.67 14.48
N LEU A 81 5.28 7.45 13.55
CA LEU A 81 3.86 7.38 13.19
C LEU A 81 3.49 6.02 12.61
N PHE A 82 4.33 5.43 11.76
CA PHE A 82 4.08 4.09 11.23
C PHE A 82 4.03 3.04 12.34
N HIS A 83 4.94 3.10 13.31
CA HIS A 83 4.93 2.19 14.46
C HIS A 83 3.64 2.34 15.30
N GLU A 84 3.13 3.56 15.48
CA GLU A 84 1.84 3.78 16.12
C GLU A 84 0.67 3.19 15.32
N LEU A 85 0.68 3.31 13.98
CA LEU A 85 -0.31 2.65 13.13
C LEU A 85 -0.24 1.12 13.25
N VAL A 86 0.96 0.55 13.32
CA VAL A 86 1.19 -0.90 13.47
C VAL A 86 0.56 -1.43 14.76
N ARG A 87 0.57 -0.67 15.86
CA ARG A 87 -0.08 -1.07 17.13
C ARG A 87 -1.58 -1.31 16.99
N HIS A 88 -2.20 -0.76 15.95
CA HIS A 88 -3.63 -0.85 15.69
C HIS A 88 -3.98 -1.69 14.45
N ALA A 89 -3.00 -2.42 13.89
CA ALA A 89 -3.19 -3.26 12.72
C ALA A 89 -2.96 -4.74 13.08
N ASP A 90 -3.69 -5.62 12.41
CA ASP A 90 -3.55 -7.07 12.58
C ASP A 90 -2.41 -7.65 11.74
N ALA A 91 -2.06 -6.97 10.65
CA ALA A 91 -0.95 -7.37 9.79
C ALA A 91 -0.28 -6.20 9.09
N VAL A 92 1.01 -6.39 8.78
CA VAL A 92 1.78 -5.55 7.87
C VAL A 92 2.17 -6.39 6.65
N PHE A 93 1.85 -5.90 5.46
CA PHE A 93 2.27 -6.48 4.20
C PHE A 93 3.32 -5.57 3.54
N SER A 94 4.41 -6.14 3.05
CA SER A 94 5.40 -5.44 2.25
C SER A 94 5.87 -6.28 1.08
N ASN A 95 5.94 -5.68 -0.11
CA ASN A 95 6.69 -6.23 -1.25
C ASN A 95 7.79 -5.27 -1.72
N LEU A 96 8.25 -4.38 -0.83
CA LEU A 96 9.39 -3.53 -1.11
C LEU A 96 10.65 -4.40 -1.25
N ARG A 97 11.60 -3.92 -2.04
CA ARG A 97 12.89 -4.59 -2.19
C ARG A 97 13.59 -4.62 -0.83
N GLY A 98 13.81 -5.82 -0.31
CA GLY A 98 14.65 -6.03 0.87
C GLY A 98 16.13 -5.76 0.58
N ASP A 99 16.95 -5.96 1.59
CA ASP A 99 18.39 -6.04 1.44
C ASP A 99 18.76 -7.16 0.46
N GLN A 100 19.74 -6.88 -0.39
CA GLN A 100 20.38 -7.90 -1.21
C GLN A 100 21.69 -8.25 -0.54
N PRO A 101 22.05 -9.55 -0.42
CA PRO A 101 23.40 -9.91 -0.01
C PRO A 101 24.41 -9.24 -0.96
N ALA A 102 25.57 -8.88 -0.41
CA ALA A 102 26.67 -8.37 -1.22
C ALA A 102 26.96 -9.38 -2.35
N LYS A 103 27.15 -8.86 -3.57
CA LYS A 103 27.50 -9.67 -4.74
C LYS A 103 28.87 -10.30 -4.59
#